data_AF-A0A9E1IJR3-F1
#
_entry.id   AF-A0A9E1IJR3-F1
#
_cell.length_a   1.000
_cell.length_b   1.000
_cell.length_c   1.000
_cell.angle_alpha   90.00
_cell.angle_beta   90.00
_cell.angle_gamma   90.00
#
_symmetry.space_group_name_H-M   'P 1'
#
loop_
_entity.id
_entity.type
_entity.pdbx_description
1 polymer ?
#
loop_
_entity_poly.entity_id
_entity_poly.type
_entity_poly.pdbx_seq_one_letter_code
_entity_poly.pdbx_strand_id
1 'polypeptide(L)'
;AYHRLVDGSATPQHFTVDDIKVVSSIAPTVFKLNQTQPHEVTYHLIAGASDGDVTGDPSCNECQFFRIPGISNGRLQITYIQGAAHNDFHGGGGWDDGKGPSRIGAAATHTVAKSYYLALLSRYIHGDAVLDEYFARMNEGFRPPAIGPNVVVSTTFRPGINDLVGVIDNFQENEDLEMSSSGGVVSADVRHAYEGLLDDGNSTFSFVASDPMNGMTYVANQGWERGLVFDWENKRFLEFEVIESLQDFTAWDYLSFRACQGTRHPQTNALSGSLSFSVTLVDVDGVESSIDLGVYGRINSPYPRQGYGQGQGWANEFNTVRLRLTDFEADGSGLNLKQIAALRFEFGEAHGSAMGRLGLDDVLLTVDME
;
A
#
# COMPACT_ATOMS: atom_id res chain seq x y z
N ALA A 1 -6.51 5.45 -22.85
CA ALA A 1 -6.54 4.65 -24.10
C ALA A 1 -7.25 3.33 -23.90
N TYR A 2 -6.84 2.52 -22.92
CA TYR A 2 -7.51 1.26 -22.57
C TYR A 2 -9.02 1.42 -22.31
N HIS A 3 -9.42 2.40 -21.49
CA HIS A 3 -10.84 2.73 -21.27
C HIS A 3 -11.64 2.89 -22.56
N ARG A 4 -11.05 3.47 -23.61
CA ARG A 4 -11.69 3.67 -24.91
C ARG A 4 -11.89 2.37 -25.71
N LEU A 5 -11.08 1.35 -25.43
CA LEU A 5 -11.26 0.01 -25.99
C LEU A 5 -12.44 -0.68 -25.31
N VAL A 6 -12.52 -0.55 -23.98
CA VAL A 6 -13.60 -1.14 -23.15
C VAL A 6 -14.95 -0.51 -23.47
N ASP A 7 -15.01 0.82 -23.59
CA ASP A 7 -16.26 1.55 -23.88
C ASP A 7 -16.67 1.53 -25.37
N GLY A 8 -15.85 0.94 -26.24
CA GLY A 8 -16.09 0.85 -27.69
C GLY A 8 -15.87 2.14 -28.49
N SER A 9 -15.39 3.23 -27.87
CA SER A 9 -15.08 4.50 -28.55
C SER A 9 -13.78 4.46 -29.37
N ALA A 10 -13.02 3.36 -29.27
CA ALA A 10 -11.90 3.01 -30.13
C ALA A 10 -11.97 1.52 -30.50
N THR A 11 -12.04 1.22 -31.80
CA THR A 11 -12.08 -0.15 -32.34
C THR A 11 -10.86 -0.39 -33.26
N PRO A 12 -9.71 -0.80 -32.70
CA PRO A 12 -8.51 -1.08 -33.49
C PRO A 12 -8.70 -2.30 -34.40
N GLN A 13 -7.92 -2.38 -35.48
CA GLN A 13 -8.04 -3.43 -36.49
C GLN A 13 -7.29 -4.74 -36.15
N HIS A 14 -6.31 -4.67 -35.24
CA HIS A 14 -5.32 -5.74 -35.04
C HIS A 14 -5.30 -6.33 -33.63
N PHE A 15 -6.10 -5.78 -32.72
CA PHE A 15 -6.20 -6.25 -31.36
C PHE A 15 -7.56 -5.85 -30.78
N THR A 16 -7.91 -6.45 -29.66
CA THR A 16 -9.13 -6.29 -28.90
C THR A 16 -8.79 -5.88 -27.47
N VAL A 17 -9.80 -5.65 -26.64
CA VAL A 17 -9.60 -5.40 -25.21
C VAL A 17 -8.89 -6.58 -24.52
N ASP A 18 -9.20 -7.81 -24.92
CA ASP A 18 -8.67 -9.04 -24.32
C ASP A 18 -7.18 -9.26 -24.63
N ASP A 19 -6.66 -8.60 -25.68
CA ASP A 19 -5.25 -8.65 -26.04
C ASP A 19 -4.38 -7.78 -25.12
N ILE A 20 -4.98 -6.87 -24.34
CA ILE A 20 -4.26 -6.04 -23.37
C ILE A 20 -4.18 -6.77 -22.03
N LYS A 21 -2.98 -7.23 -21.66
CA LYS A 21 -2.75 -8.02 -20.44
C LYS A 21 -2.40 -7.21 -19.21
N VAL A 22 -1.81 -6.03 -19.41
CA VAL A 22 -1.39 -5.13 -18.34
C VAL A 22 -1.40 -3.70 -18.85
N VAL A 23 -1.82 -2.76 -18.01
CA VAL A 23 -1.69 -1.32 -18.25
C VAL A 23 -0.72 -0.76 -17.22
N SER A 24 0.36 -0.13 -17.68
CA SER A 24 1.31 0.54 -16.80
C SER A 24 1.39 2.03 -17.10
N SER A 25 1.34 2.85 -16.07
CA SER A 25 1.45 4.31 -16.17
C SER A 25 2.64 4.82 -15.36
N ILE A 26 3.38 5.77 -15.94
CA ILE A 26 4.44 6.52 -15.25
C ILE A 26 3.84 7.87 -14.85
N ALA A 27 3.79 8.17 -13.56
CA ALA A 27 3.32 9.45 -12.99
C ALA A 27 2.15 10.09 -13.78
N PRO A 28 1.01 9.39 -13.95
CA PRO A 28 -0.09 9.89 -14.75
C PRO A 28 -0.82 11.03 -14.04
N THR A 29 -1.26 12.03 -14.81
CA THR A 29 -2.22 13.03 -14.33
C THR A 29 -3.65 12.47 -14.33
N VAL A 30 -4.53 13.05 -13.52
CA VAL A 30 -5.93 12.59 -13.36
C VAL A 30 -6.96 13.56 -13.92
N PHE A 31 -6.56 14.41 -14.89
CA PHE A 31 -7.43 15.40 -15.57
C PHE A 31 -8.78 14.85 -16.06
N LYS A 32 -8.87 13.55 -16.35
CA LYS A 32 -10.07 12.88 -16.84
C LYS A 32 -10.27 11.54 -16.14
N LEU A 33 -10.32 11.53 -14.81
CA LEU A 33 -10.42 10.30 -14.01
C LEU A 33 -11.51 9.33 -14.54
N ASN A 34 -12.70 9.86 -14.85
CA ASN A 34 -13.82 9.08 -15.40
C ASN A 34 -13.58 8.47 -16.80
N GLN A 35 -12.52 8.88 -17.50
CA GLN A 35 -12.11 8.36 -18.83
C GLN A 35 -10.79 7.58 -18.76
N THR A 36 -10.28 7.34 -17.54
CA THR A 36 -8.98 6.70 -17.28
C THR A 36 -9.13 5.46 -16.39
N GLN A 37 -10.35 4.99 -16.16
CA GLN A 37 -10.58 3.79 -15.34
C GLN A 37 -9.83 2.57 -15.94
N PRO A 38 -8.99 1.89 -15.13
CA PRO A 38 -8.29 0.68 -15.58
C PRO A 38 -9.22 -0.52 -15.78
N HIS A 39 -10.43 -0.53 -15.22
CA HIS A 39 -11.36 -1.68 -15.25
C HIS A 39 -10.71 -2.92 -14.63
N GLU A 40 -10.93 -4.11 -15.20
CA GLU A 40 -10.49 -5.41 -14.65
C GLU A 40 -9.09 -5.84 -15.13
N VAL A 41 -8.43 -5.09 -16.02
CA VAL A 41 -7.04 -5.41 -16.41
C VAL A 41 -6.10 -5.13 -15.24
N THR A 42 -5.04 -5.92 -15.12
CA THR A 42 -3.95 -5.59 -14.20
C THR A 42 -3.45 -4.18 -14.46
N TYR A 43 -3.40 -3.37 -13.41
CA TYR A 43 -2.93 -1.99 -13.46
C TYR A 43 -1.66 -1.82 -12.64
N HIS A 44 -0.65 -1.22 -13.27
CA HIS A 44 0.60 -0.84 -12.61
C HIS A 44 0.79 0.68 -12.66
N LEU A 45 1.15 1.26 -11.52
CA LEU A 45 1.60 2.63 -11.40
C LEU A 45 3.07 2.65 -10.97
N ILE A 46 3.88 3.45 -11.65
CA ILE A 46 5.22 3.82 -11.17
C ILE A 46 5.32 5.34 -11.06
N ALA A 47 5.76 5.85 -9.91
CA ALA A 47 5.83 7.28 -9.65
C ALA A 47 7.00 7.61 -8.71
N GLY A 48 7.42 8.87 -8.70
CA GLY A 48 8.55 9.35 -7.92
C GLY A 48 8.15 10.41 -6.89
N ALA A 49 8.69 10.34 -5.69
CA ALA A 49 8.36 11.29 -4.62
C ALA A 49 8.96 12.69 -4.81
N SER A 50 9.99 12.80 -5.65
CA SER A 50 10.65 14.06 -5.98
C SER A 50 10.01 14.76 -7.19
N ASP A 51 8.98 14.18 -7.79
CA ASP A 51 8.34 14.71 -9.00
C ASP A 51 7.88 16.17 -8.80
N GLY A 52 8.27 17.06 -9.71
CA GLY A 52 8.03 18.50 -9.63
C GLY A 52 6.70 18.95 -10.24
N ASP A 53 6.11 18.16 -11.14
CA ASP A 53 4.90 18.53 -11.90
C ASP A 53 3.70 17.62 -11.64
N VAL A 54 3.85 16.29 -11.61
CA VAL A 54 2.79 15.33 -11.26
C VAL A 54 3.11 14.77 -9.89
N THR A 55 2.97 15.63 -8.89
CA THR A 55 3.70 15.46 -7.63
C THR A 55 3.01 14.57 -6.60
N GLY A 56 1.72 14.27 -6.77
CA GLY A 56 0.94 13.60 -5.73
C GLY A 56 0.60 14.51 -4.53
N ASP A 57 0.67 15.84 -4.70
CA ASP A 57 0.35 16.78 -3.62
C ASP A 57 -1.17 16.91 -3.36
N PRO A 58 -1.56 17.22 -2.12
CA PRO A 58 -2.97 17.33 -1.74
C PRO A 58 -3.65 18.59 -2.27
N SER A 59 -2.90 19.57 -2.79
CA SER A 59 -3.45 20.83 -3.30
C SER A 59 -3.80 20.80 -4.79
N CYS A 60 -3.31 19.80 -5.53
CA CYS A 60 -3.58 19.59 -6.94
C CYS A 60 -4.27 18.23 -7.14
N ASN A 61 -5.61 18.24 -7.15
CA ASN A 61 -6.40 17.03 -7.40
C ASN A 61 -6.00 16.32 -8.71
N GLU A 62 -5.62 17.06 -9.74
CA GLU A 62 -5.19 16.55 -11.05
C GLU A 62 -3.78 15.93 -11.03
N CYS A 63 -2.97 16.23 -10.02
CA CYS A 63 -1.60 15.75 -9.84
C CYS A 63 -1.52 14.51 -8.93
N GLN A 64 -2.64 14.08 -8.33
CA GLN A 64 -2.74 12.95 -7.41
C GLN A 64 -2.81 11.61 -8.16
N PHE A 65 -1.65 11.12 -8.59
CA PHE A 65 -1.55 9.90 -9.39
C PHE A 65 -2.08 8.63 -8.70
N PHE A 66 -2.19 8.60 -7.35
CA PHE A 66 -2.75 7.46 -6.61
C PHE A 66 -4.27 7.27 -6.82
N ARG A 67 -4.97 8.27 -7.37
CA ARG A 67 -6.42 8.18 -7.62
C ARG A 67 -6.81 7.23 -8.76
N ILE A 68 -5.93 7.02 -9.74
CA ILE A 68 -6.19 6.04 -10.81
C ILE A 68 -6.12 4.59 -10.28
N PRO A 69 -5.07 4.20 -9.52
CA PRO A 69 -5.06 2.96 -8.76
C PRO A 69 -6.35 2.67 -7.98
N GLY A 70 -6.86 3.65 -7.24
CA GLY A 70 -8.02 3.47 -6.38
C GLY A 70 -9.30 3.03 -7.09
N ILE A 71 -9.43 3.34 -8.38
CA ILE A 71 -10.60 2.97 -9.22
C ILE A 71 -10.35 1.74 -10.12
N SER A 72 -9.25 1.01 -9.91
CA SER A 72 -8.94 -0.25 -10.60
C SER A 72 -9.69 -1.43 -9.98
N ASN A 73 -10.31 -2.26 -10.82
CA ASN A 73 -10.95 -3.52 -10.42
C ASN A 73 -10.03 -4.74 -10.65
N GLY A 74 -9.04 -4.63 -11.53
CA GLY A 74 -8.00 -5.65 -11.72
C GLY A 74 -6.95 -5.61 -10.62
N ARG A 75 -6.03 -6.59 -10.64
CA ARG A 75 -4.86 -6.60 -9.75
C ARG A 75 -4.12 -5.27 -9.86
N LEU A 76 -3.88 -4.63 -8.72
CA LEU A 76 -3.24 -3.32 -8.65
C LEU A 76 -1.82 -3.49 -8.12
N GLN A 77 -0.88 -2.81 -8.77
CA GLN A 77 0.52 -2.73 -8.38
C GLN A 77 1.00 -1.28 -8.41
N ILE A 78 1.68 -0.84 -7.35
CA ILE A 78 2.29 0.48 -7.27
C ILE A 78 3.76 0.31 -6.91
N THR A 79 4.63 0.97 -7.67
CA THR A 79 6.05 1.13 -7.38
C THR A 79 6.33 2.61 -7.16
N TYR A 80 6.45 3.01 -5.91
CA TYR A 80 6.69 4.40 -5.54
C TYR A 80 8.14 4.60 -5.08
N ILE A 81 8.87 5.49 -5.75
CA ILE A 81 10.33 5.61 -5.62
C ILE A 81 10.69 6.94 -4.96
N GLN A 82 11.29 6.88 -3.77
CA GLN A 82 11.78 8.09 -3.12
C GLN A 82 13.02 8.64 -3.86
N GLY A 83 13.10 9.96 -4.00
CA GLY A 83 14.23 10.62 -4.66
C GLY A 83 14.18 10.63 -6.20
N ALA A 84 13.20 9.97 -6.82
CA ALA A 84 12.98 10.01 -8.27
C ALA A 84 12.02 11.14 -8.64
N ALA A 85 12.33 11.88 -9.70
CA ALA A 85 11.43 12.85 -10.32
C ALA A 85 10.83 12.31 -11.64
N HIS A 86 9.83 13.00 -12.20
CA HIS A 86 9.21 12.59 -13.47
C HIS A 86 10.24 12.36 -14.56
N ASN A 87 11.13 13.34 -14.72
CA ASN A 87 12.15 13.36 -15.75
C ASN A 87 13.20 12.25 -15.61
N ASP A 88 13.37 11.71 -14.40
CA ASP A 88 14.28 10.59 -14.15
C ASP A 88 13.77 9.29 -14.80
N PHE A 89 12.48 9.19 -15.17
CA PHE A 89 11.93 8.06 -15.93
C PHE A 89 12.17 8.15 -17.44
N HIS A 90 12.52 9.33 -17.97
CA HIS A 90 12.71 9.55 -19.41
C HIS A 90 14.14 9.23 -19.86
N GLY A 91 14.29 8.59 -21.02
CA GLY A 91 15.61 8.27 -21.61
C GLY A 91 16.23 9.40 -22.45
N GLY A 92 15.51 10.50 -22.68
CA GLY A 92 15.84 11.52 -23.69
C GLY A 92 16.35 12.86 -23.16
N GLY A 93 16.46 13.04 -21.84
CA GLY A 93 16.73 14.33 -21.23
C GLY A 93 15.51 15.26 -21.27
N GLY A 94 15.24 15.90 -20.14
CA GLY A 94 14.15 16.86 -19.95
C GLY A 94 14.59 17.93 -18.96
N TRP A 95 13.75 18.95 -18.75
CA TRP A 95 14.01 19.91 -17.69
C TRP A 95 14.01 19.20 -16.33
N ASP A 96 14.97 19.56 -15.48
CA ASP A 96 15.04 19.03 -14.13
C ASP A 96 14.20 19.85 -13.15
N ASP A 97 13.01 19.37 -12.87
CA ASP A 97 12.05 19.95 -11.94
C ASP A 97 12.03 19.26 -10.57
N GLY A 98 12.80 18.17 -10.41
CA GLY A 98 12.80 17.34 -9.22
C GLY A 98 13.12 18.11 -7.93
N LYS A 99 12.35 17.83 -6.87
CA LYS A 99 12.42 18.52 -5.57
C LYS A 99 12.70 17.55 -4.43
N GLY A 100 13.19 18.11 -3.32
CA GLY A 100 13.46 17.37 -2.09
C GLY A 100 14.90 16.84 -2.00
N PRO A 101 15.25 16.22 -0.86
CA PRO A 101 16.60 15.75 -0.56
C PRO A 101 16.92 14.40 -1.22
N SER A 102 18.18 13.98 -1.23
CA SER A 102 18.57 12.60 -1.58
C SER A 102 18.03 12.10 -2.94
N ARG A 103 18.02 12.98 -3.95
CA ARG A 103 17.59 12.60 -5.30
C ARG A 103 18.51 11.53 -5.88
N ILE A 104 17.92 10.49 -6.48
CA ILE A 104 18.65 9.32 -6.98
C ILE A 104 19.04 9.43 -8.45
N GLY A 105 18.37 10.31 -9.19
CA GLY A 105 18.61 10.58 -10.60
C GLY A 105 18.17 9.44 -11.55
N ALA A 106 18.25 9.72 -12.85
CA ALA A 106 17.78 8.83 -13.90
C ALA A 106 18.41 7.43 -13.88
N ALA A 107 19.72 7.30 -13.65
CA ALA A 107 20.38 5.98 -13.71
C ALA A 107 19.85 4.99 -12.66
N ALA A 108 19.66 5.44 -11.42
CA ALA A 108 19.07 4.62 -10.37
C ALA A 108 17.58 4.38 -10.62
N THR A 109 16.85 5.42 -11.04
CA THR A 109 15.42 5.33 -11.37
C THR A 109 15.16 4.32 -12.50
N HIS A 110 15.97 4.34 -13.57
CA HIS A 110 15.90 3.38 -14.68
C HIS A 110 16.20 1.97 -14.23
N THR A 111 17.11 1.79 -13.27
CA THR A 111 17.41 0.46 -12.71
C THR A 111 16.18 -0.11 -12.01
N VAL A 112 15.51 0.69 -11.17
CA VAL A 112 14.24 0.30 -10.54
C VAL A 112 13.19 0.02 -11.61
N ALA A 113 12.90 1.00 -12.47
CA ALA A 113 11.86 0.90 -13.48
C ALA A 113 12.04 -0.33 -14.38
N LYS A 114 13.26 -0.58 -14.87
CA LYS A 114 13.56 -1.74 -15.71
C LYS A 114 13.31 -3.05 -14.98
N SER A 115 13.69 -3.17 -13.70
CA SER A 115 13.46 -4.39 -12.93
C SER A 115 11.97 -4.70 -12.78
N TYR A 116 11.17 -3.69 -12.40
CA TYR A 116 9.72 -3.86 -12.24
C TYR A 116 9.01 -4.07 -13.58
N TYR A 117 9.42 -3.39 -14.65
CA TYR A 117 8.88 -3.66 -15.99
C TYR A 117 9.17 -5.07 -16.48
N LEU A 118 10.38 -5.58 -16.27
CA LEU A 118 10.70 -6.96 -16.63
C LEU A 118 9.86 -7.96 -15.83
N ALA A 119 9.68 -7.71 -14.52
CA ALA A 119 8.79 -8.53 -13.69
C ALA A 119 7.34 -8.51 -14.21
N LEU A 120 6.83 -7.34 -14.60
CA LEU A 120 5.46 -7.19 -15.12
C LEU A 120 5.26 -7.96 -16.42
N LEU A 121 6.19 -7.78 -17.36
CA LEU A 121 6.12 -8.44 -18.67
C LEU A 121 6.24 -9.95 -18.50
N SER A 122 7.19 -10.44 -17.71
CA SER A 122 7.32 -11.86 -17.46
C SER A 122 6.10 -12.44 -16.74
N ARG A 123 5.56 -11.76 -15.73
CA ARG A 123 4.36 -12.23 -15.01
C ARG A 123 3.14 -12.31 -15.94
N TYR A 124 2.80 -11.22 -16.63
CA TYR A 124 1.51 -11.08 -17.31
C TYR A 124 1.52 -11.43 -18.79
N ILE A 125 2.71 -11.49 -19.42
CA ILE A 125 2.85 -11.90 -20.82
C ILE A 125 3.43 -13.31 -20.92
N HIS A 126 4.37 -13.68 -20.06
CA HIS A 126 5.01 -15.00 -20.09
C HIS A 126 4.43 -16.00 -19.09
N GLY A 127 3.62 -15.56 -18.13
CA GLY A 127 2.96 -16.43 -17.16
C GLY A 127 3.85 -16.83 -15.97
N ASP A 128 4.93 -16.10 -15.70
CA ASP A 128 5.85 -16.40 -14.60
C ASP A 128 5.25 -15.94 -13.26
N ALA A 129 4.35 -16.75 -12.68
CA ALA A 129 3.63 -16.45 -11.44
C ALA A 129 4.54 -16.07 -10.25
N VAL A 130 5.73 -16.68 -10.16
CA VAL A 130 6.73 -16.40 -9.10
C VAL A 130 7.15 -14.92 -9.02
N LEU A 131 6.97 -14.15 -10.11
CA LEU A 131 7.35 -12.74 -10.14
C LEU A 131 6.35 -11.82 -9.45
N ASP A 132 5.20 -12.35 -9.00
CA ASP A 132 4.29 -11.62 -8.13
C ASP A 132 4.97 -11.16 -6.82
N GLU A 133 6.00 -11.88 -6.37
CA GLU A 133 6.81 -11.55 -5.21
C GLU A 133 7.49 -10.17 -5.32
N TYR A 134 7.82 -9.71 -6.52
CA TYR A 134 8.42 -8.38 -6.71
C TYR A 134 7.45 -7.24 -6.39
N PHE A 135 6.14 -7.48 -6.47
CA PHE A 135 5.11 -6.48 -6.24
C PHE A 135 4.47 -6.63 -4.86
N ALA A 136 4.37 -7.87 -4.38
CA ALA A 136 3.61 -8.20 -3.18
C ALA A 136 4.45 -8.19 -1.89
N ARG A 137 5.78 -8.32 -1.98
CA ARG A 137 6.68 -8.20 -0.83
C ARG A 137 7.22 -6.77 -0.69
N MET A 138 7.50 -6.40 0.56
CA MET A 138 8.20 -5.16 0.86
C MET A 138 9.62 -5.17 0.26
N ASN A 139 9.98 -4.08 -0.41
CA ASN A 139 11.26 -3.96 -1.10
C ASN A 139 12.48 -4.13 -0.17
N GLU A 140 12.38 -3.69 1.09
CA GLU A 140 13.46 -3.84 2.07
C GLU A 140 13.87 -5.31 2.29
N GLY A 141 12.89 -6.21 2.37
CA GLY A 141 13.11 -7.65 2.56
C GLY A 141 13.32 -8.42 1.26
N PHE A 142 12.78 -7.92 0.14
CA PHE A 142 12.92 -8.56 -1.17
C PHE A 142 12.95 -7.53 -2.29
N ARG A 143 14.13 -7.34 -2.90
CA ARG A 143 14.30 -6.42 -4.03
C ARG A 143 15.15 -7.01 -5.15
N PRO A 144 14.96 -6.52 -6.39
CA PRO A 144 15.88 -6.78 -7.48
C PRO A 144 17.34 -6.47 -7.07
N PRO A 145 18.30 -7.39 -7.28
CA PRO A 145 19.69 -7.20 -6.83
C PRO A 145 20.40 -5.98 -7.40
N ALA A 146 19.92 -5.46 -8.54
CA ALA A 146 20.48 -4.28 -9.18
C ALA A 146 20.08 -2.96 -8.48
N ILE A 147 19.01 -2.96 -7.68
CA ILE A 147 18.57 -1.78 -6.94
C ILE A 147 19.50 -1.58 -5.74
N GLY A 148 20.14 -0.41 -5.69
CA GLY A 148 21.08 -0.07 -4.62
C GLY A 148 20.39 -0.03 -3.25
N PRO A 149 21.12 -0.35 -2.15
CA PRO A 149 20.53 -0.49 -0.83
C PRO A 149 19.93 0.80 -0.26
N ASN A 150 20.36 1.96 -0.77
CA ASN A 150 19.89 3.27 -0.34
C ASN A 150 18.70 3.79 -1.17
N VAL A 151 18.24 3.03 -2.17
CA VAL A 151 17.07 3.38 -2.97
C VAL A 151 15.84 2.83 -2.24
N VAL A 152 14.99 3.74 -1.76
CA VAL A 152 13.76 3.40 -1.07
C VAL A 152 12.64 3.28 -2.08
N VAL A 153 12.01 2.11 -2.11
CA VAL A 153 10.87 1.80 -2.96
C VAL A 153 9.74 1.27 -2.07
N SER A 154 8.58 1.90 -2.13
CA SER A 154 7.36 1.38 -1.55
C SER A 154 6.59 0.59 -2.61
N THR A 155 6.26 -0.65 -2.28
CA THR A 155 5.49 -1.56 -3.13
C THR A 155 4.09 -1.72 -2.57
N THR A 156 3.08 -1.38 -3.35
CA THR A 156 1.68 -1.66 -3.02
C THR A 156 1.14 -2.69 -3.98
N PHE A 157 0.45 -3.68 -3.45
CA PHE A 157 -0.27 -4.71 -4.16
C PHE A 157 -1.67 -4.83 -3.55
N ARG A 158 -2.70 -4.85 -4.42
CA ARG A 158 -4.08 -5.16 -4.06
C ARG A 158 -4.61 -6.22 -5.03
N PRO A 159 -5.21 -7.32 -4.53
CA PRO A 159 -5.87 -8.31 -5.38
C PRO A 159 -6.95 -7.67 -6.27
N GLY A 160 -7.22 -8.28 -7.42
CA GLY A 160 -8.35 -7.90 -8.26
C GLY A 160 -9.66 -8.42 -7.68
N ILE A 161 -10.79 -7.86 -8.13
CA ILE A 161 -12.14 -8.23 -7.64
C ILE A 161 -12.50 -9.71 -7.90
N ASN A 162 -11.82 -10.35 -8.86
CA ASN A 162 -12.03 -11.75 -9.22
C ASN A 162 -11.03 -12.70 -8.54
N ASP A 163 -10.05 -12.19 -7.78
CA ASP A 163 -9.11 -13.02 -7.04
C ASP A 163 -9.77 -13.59 -5.77
N LEU A 164 -9.37 -14.80 -5.37
CA LEU A 164 -9.84 -15.43 -4.14
C LEU A 164 -9.20 -14.73 -2.93
N VAL A 165 -10.02 -14.03 -2.15
CA VAL A 165 -9.60 -13.33 -0.93
C VAL A 165 -10.57 -13.61 0.22
N GLY A 166 -10.03 -13.74 1.43
CA GLY A 166 -10.81 -13.72 2.67
C GLY A 166 -10.72 -12.34 3.27
N VAL A 167 -11.80 -11.56 3.22
CA VAL A 167 -11.79 -10.19 3.79
C VAL A 167 -11.98 -10.29 5.30
N ILE A 168 -11.01 -9.84 6.09
CA ILE A 168 -11.22 -9.60 7.53
C ILE A 168 -11.78 -8.19 7.67
N ASP A 169 -11.03 -7.21 7.14
CA ASP A 169 -11.50 -5.83 7.03
C ASP A 169 -10.94 -5.15 5.79
N ASN A 170 -11.82 -4.57 4.97
CA ASN A 170 -11.42 -3.70 3.87
C ASN A 170 -11.74 -2.23 4.14
N PHE A 171 -12.39 -1.87 5.27
CA PHE A 171 -12.77 -0.48 5.60
C PHE A 171 -13.69 0.20 4.59
N GLN A 172 -14.29 -0.55 3.68
CA GLN A 172 -15.07 0.02 2.60
C GLN A 172 -16.51 -0.50 2.59
N GLU A 173 -16.76 -1.68 3.14
CA GLU A 173 -18.10 -2.26 3.28
C GLU A 173 -18.78 -1.90 4.60
N ASN A 174 -18.01 -1.65 5.67
CA ASN A 174 -18.53 -1.24 6.98
C ASN A 174 -17.70 -0.09 7.56
N GLU A 175 -18.33 1.06 7.79
CA GLU A 175 -17.69 2.26 8.33
C GLU A 175 -17.86 2.34 9.86
N ASP A 176 -17.26 1.40 10.60
CA ASP A 176 -17.37 1.32 12.05
C ASP A 176 -16.05 0.88 12.70
N LEU A 177 -15.55 1.70 13.63
CA LEU A 177 -14.33 1.40 14.39
C LEU A 177 -14.47 0.18 15.32
N GLU A 178 -15.69 -0.27 15.61
CA GLU A 178 -15.97 -1.40 16.50
C GLU A 178 -16.36 -2.67 15.74
N MET A 179 -16.45 -2.65 14.41
CA MET A 179 -16.86 -3.81 13.60
C MET A 179 -16.16 -3.84 12.25
N SER A 180 -15.55 -4.99 11.92
CA SER A 180 -14.84 -5.18 10.67
C SER A 180 -15.79 -5.39 9.49
N SER A 181 -15.28 -5.26 8.26
CA SER A 181 -16.06 -5.55 7.05
C SER A 181 -16.60 -6.99 6.99
N SER A 182 -15.92 -7.96 7.63
CA SER A 182 -16.44 -9.33 7.78
C SER A 182 -17.54 -9.47 8.83
N GLY A 183 -17.77 -8.45 9.66
CA GLY A 183 -18.76 -8.45 10.74
C GLY A 183 -18.23 -8.92 12.10
N GLY A 184 -16.90 -9.11 12.23
CA GLY A 184 -16.26 -9.41 13.51
C GLY A 184 -16.11 -8.14 14.36
N VAL A 185 -16.10 -8.27 15.69
CA VAL A 185 -15.83 -7.14 16.59
C VAL A 185 -14.38 -6.65 16.41
N VAL A 186 -14.22 -5.34 16.37
CA VAL A 186 -12.91 -4.68 16.42
C VAL A 186 -12.71 -4.09 17.81
N SER A 187 -11.59 -4.41 18.45
CA SER A 187 -11.23 -3.88 19.76
C SER A 187 -9.84 -3.25 19.72
N ALA A 188 -9.70 -2.06 20.30
CA ALA A 188 -8.44 -1.33 20.23
C ALA A 188 -8.24 -0.40 21.43
N ASP A 189 -6.98 -0.14 21.77
CA ASP A 189 -6.60 0.92 22.72
C ASP A 189 -5.66 1.98 22.10
N VAL A 190 -5.38 1.87 20.80
CA VAL A 190 -4.67 2.89 20.01
C VAL A 190 -5.38 4.25 20.11
N ARG A 191 -4.62 5.33 19.92
CA ARG A 191 -5.13 6.69 20.05
C ARG A 191 -5.52 7.27 18.70
N HIS A 192 -6.49 8.18 18.75
CA HIS A 192 -6.98 8.93 17.60
C HIS A 192 -7.27 8.04 16.39
N ALA A 193 -7.87 6.87 16.64
CA ALA A 193 -8.41 5.99 15.63
C ALA A 193 -9.47 6.75 14.84
N TYR A 194 -9.34 6.72 13.52
CA TYR A 194 -10.26 7.36 12.61
C TYR A 194 -10.31 6.55 11.32
N GLU A 195 -11.50 6.10 10.96
CA GLU A 195 -11.77 5.49 9.67
C GLU A 195 -12.43 6.51 8.75
N GLY A 196 -12.00 6.56 7.50
CA GLY A 196 -12.52 7.54 6.55
C GLY A 196 -11.94 7.38 5.16
N LEU A 197 -12.33 8.29 4.27
CA LEU A 197 -11.76 8.39 2.94
C LEU A 197 -10.25 8.63 3.03
N LEU A 198 -9.49 8.00 2.13
CA LEU A 198 -8.05 8.23 2.00
C LEU A 198 -7.77 9.54 1.23
N ASP A 199 -8.33 10.65 1.71
CA ASP A 199 -8.12 12.02 1.23
C ASP A 199 -7.48 12.93 2.28
N ASP A 200 -6.76 13.93 1.79
CA ASP A 200 -6.28 15.06 2.57
C ASP A 200 -7.32 16.18 2.50
N GLY A 201 -8.03 16.38 3.61
CA GLY A 201 -9.21 17.23 3.65
C GLY A 201 -8.91 18.73 3.64
N ASN A 202 -7.66 19.13 3.86
CA ASN A 202 -7.26 20.54 3.99
C ASN A 202 -6.32 21.04 2.88
N SER A 203 -5.97 20.18 1.92
CA SER A 203 -5.09 20.48 0.78
C SER A 203 -3.66 20.86 1.17
N THR A 204 -3.17 20.40 2.33
CA THR A 204 -1.80 20.62 2.80
C THR A 204 -1.29 19.44 3.59
N PHE A 205 -0.03 19.06 3.37
CA PHE A 205 0.64 18.04 4.19
C PHE A 205 0.89 18.45 5.65
N SER A 206 0.49 19.66 6.05
CA SER A 206 0.64 20.13 7.43
C SER A 206 -0.32 19.39 8.34
N PHE A 207 0.21 18.52 9.19
CA PHE A 207 -0.62 17.80 10.14
C PHE A 207 -1.42 18.76 11.05
N VAL A 208 -2.73 18.51 11.10
CA VAL A 208 -3.65 19.09 12.08
C VAL A 208 -4.60 18.00 12.56
N ALA A 209 -4.93 18.00 13.85
CA ALA A 209 -5.78 16.95 14.43
C ALA A 209 -7.22 16.92 13.85
N SER A 210 -7.68 18.03 13.25
CA SER A 210 -8.98 18.09 12.56
C SER A 210 -8.98 17.42 11.18
N ASP A 211 -7.83 17.01 10.67
CA ASP A 211 -7.67 16.27 9.40
C ASP A 211 -6.84 15.00 9.65
N PRO A 212 -7.44 13.94 10.21
CA PRO A 212 -6.70 12.73 10.61
C PRO A 212 -6.02 12.01 9.44
N MET A 213 -6.53 12.18 8.22
CA MET A 213 -6.09 11.54 6.98
C MET A 213 -5.05 12.38 6.21
N ASN A 214 -4.48 13.42 6.84
CA ASN A 214 -3.42 14.24 6.29
C ASN A 214 -2.35 13.45 5.50
N GLY A 215 -2.13 13.87 4.26
CA GLY A 215 -1.21 13.26 3.30
C GLY A 215 -1.72 12.06 2.51
N MET A 216 -2.95 11.59 2.77
CA MET A 216 -3.60 10.61 1.90
C MET A 216 -4.07 11.28 0.61
N THR A 217 -3.75 10.69 -0.54
CA THR A 217 -4.10 11.24 -1.87
C THR A 217 -4.63 10.18 -2.83
N TYR A 218 -5.21 9.12 -2.26
CA TYR A 218 -5.78 7.98 -3.00
C TYR A 218 -7.19 8.30 -3.48
N VAL A 219 -7.89 9.17 -2.78
CA VAL A 219 -9.15 9.76 -3.21
C VAL A 219 -9.09 11.29 -3.08
N ALA A 220 -9.97 11.97 -3.82
CA ALA A 220 -10.28 13.36 -3.52
C ALA A 220 -11.54 13.38 -2.63
N ASN A 221 -12.04 14.57 -2.32
CA ASN A 221 -13.29 14.82 -1.57
C ASN A 221 -14.56 14.05 -2.01
N GLN A 222 -14.47 13.27 -3.09
CA GLN A 222 -15.42 12.25 -3.52
C GLN A 222 -14.62 11.01 -3.97
N GLY A 223 -14.95 9.85 -3.44
CA GLY A 223 -14.24 8.61 -3.73
C GLY A 223 -14.83 7.43 -2.94
N TRP A 224 -14.23 6.26 -3.15
CA TRP A 224 -14.63 5.01 -2.52
C TRP A 224 -13.56 4.46 -1.57
N GLU A 225 -12.28 4.69 -1.87
CA GLU A 225 -11.18 4.11 -1.10
C GLU A 225 -11.08 4.76 0.28
N ARG A 226 -11.08 3.89 1.29
CA ARG A 226 -11.11 4.21 2.70
C ARG A 226 -10.06 3.39 3.42
N GLY A 227 -9.74 3.80 4.64
CA GLY A 227 -8.87 3.03 5.51
C GLY A 227 -8.95 3.57 6.93
N LEU A 228 -8.11 3.00 7.78
CA LEU A 228 -8.00 3.36 9.19
C LEU A 228 -6.68 4.10 9.44
N VAL A 229 -6.72 5.17 10.22
CA VAL A 229 -5.52 5.82 10.76
C VAL A 229 -5.56 5.90 12.28
N PHE A 230 -4.42 5.68 12.91
CA PHE A 230 -4.27 5.79 14.37
C PHE A 230 -2.81 6.04 14.74
N ASP A 231 -2.58 6.44 15.99
CA ASP A 231 -1.25 6.60 16.56
C ASP A 231 -1.12 5.93 17.92
N TRP A 232 0.13 5.75 18.33
CA TRP A 232 0.47 5.27 19.66
C TRP A 232 1.70 5.94 20.21
N GLU A 233 1.72 5.94 21.54
CA GLU A 233 2.89 6.09 22.37
C GLU A 233 2.79 4.99 23.43
N ASN A 234 3.88 4.25 23.64
CA ASN A 234 3.92 3.06 24.53
C ASN A 234 3.11 1.88 23.98
N LYS A 235 2.96 0.81 24.79
CA LYS A 235 2.26 -0.40 24.38
C LYS A 235 0.79 -0.13 24.06
N ARG A 236 0.35 -0.56 22.87
CA ARG A 236 -1.04 -0.48 22.37
C ARG A 236 -1.37 -1.69 21.48
N PHE A 237 -2.64 -1.85 21.13
CA PHE A 237 -3.09 -2.85 20.17
C PHE A 237 -4.34 -2.42 19.39
N LEU A 238 -4.52 -3.10 18.25
CA LEU A 238 -5.74 -3.15 17.45
C LEU A 238 -6.01 -4.62 17.13
N GLU A 239 -7.20 -5.11 17.42
CA GLU A 239 -7.58 -6.51 17.28
C GLU A 239 -8.87 -6.64 16.48
N PHE A 240 -8.87 -7.60 15.56
CA PHE A 240 -10.01 -8.00 14.75
C PHE A 240 -10.42 -9.40 15.18
N GLU A 241 -11.68 -9.56 15.59
CA GLU A 241 -12.29 -10.88 15.72
C GLU A 241 -12.39 -11.54 14.35
N VAL A 242 -12.02 -12.83 14.29
CA VAL A 242 -12.20 -13.66 13.09
C VAL A 242 -13.49 -14.44 13.22
N ILE A 243 -14.46 -14.10 12.37
CA ILE A 243 -15.78 -14.77 12.34
C ILE A 243 -15.66 -16.25 11.98
N GLU A 244 -16.63 -17.06 12.40
CA GLU A 244 -16.65 -18.52 12.25
C GLU A 244 -16.32 -18.99 10.82
N SER A 245 -16.85 -18.31 9.79
CA SER A 245 -16.63 -18.69 8.39
C SER A 245 -15.22 -18.42 7.86
N LEU A 246 -14.38 -17.69 8.60
CA LEU A 246 -13.00 -17.34 8.23
C LEU A 246 -11.95 -17.94 9.17
N GLN A 247 -12.32 -18.70 10.21
CA GLN A 247 -11.37 -19.19 11.23
C GLN A 247 -10.36 -20.22 10.70
N ASP A 248 -10.68 -20.91 9.60
CA ASP A 248 -9.76 -21.86 8.98
C ASP A 248 -8.75 -21.14 8.08
N PHE A 249 -7.64 -20.72 8.70
CA PHE A 249 -6.52 -20.08 8.03
C PHE A 249 -5.70 -21.08 7.18
N THR A 250 -5.92 -22.41 7.30
CA THR A 250 -5.22 -23.41 6.47
C THR A 250 -5.69 -23.44 5.03
N ALA A 251 -6.79 -22.76 4.71
CA ALA A 251 -7.26 -22.54 3.35
C ALA A 251 -6.53 -21.42 2.60
N TRP A 252 -5.62 -20.70 3.28
CA TRP A 252 -4.94 -19.51 2.78
C TRP A 252 -3.43 -19.66 2.96
N ASP A 253 -2.66 -18.87 2.20
CA ASP A 253 -1.19 -18.91 2.27
C ASP A 253 -0.62 -17.73 3.07
N TYR A 254 -1.28 -16.55 2.99
CA TYR A 254 -0.79 -15.33 3.62
C TYR A 254 -1.90 -14.53 4.28
N LEU A 255 -1.56 -13.93 5.41
CA LEU A 255 -2.18 -12.71 5.90
C LEU A 255 -1.53 -11.52 5.17
N SER A 256 -2.35 -10.68 4.54
CA SER A 256 -1.93 -9.53 3.75
C SER A 256 -2.61 -8.26 4.26
N PHE A 257 -1.89 -7.15 4.28
CA PHE A 257 -2.46 -5.81 4.52
C PHE A 257 -1.60 -4.71 3.91
N ARG A 258 -2.19 -3.54 3.69
CA ARG A 258 -1.47 -2.33 3.26
C ARG A 258 -1.26 -1.42 4.47
N ALA A 259 -0.03 -0.95 4.66
CA ALA A 259 0.28 0.00 5.72
C ALA A 259 1.18 1.14 5.25
N CYS A 260 0.94 2.35 5.74
CA CYS A 260 1.77 3.54 5.48
C CYS A 260 2.02 4.32 6.76
N GLN A 261 3.08 5.12 6.80
CA GLN A 261 3.26 6.11 7.87
C GLN A 261 2.55 7.42 7.53
N GLY A 262 1.90 8.04 8.53
CA GLY A 262 1.25 9.34 8.36
C GLY A 262 2.27 10.48 8.25
N THR A 263 2.24 11.23 7.16
CA THR A 263 3.20 12.31 6.89
C THR A 263 3.11 13.46 7.89
N ARG A 264 4.27 13.97 8.29
CA ARG A 264 4.45 15.13 9.19
C ARG A 264 3.75 15.04 10.56
N HIS A 265 3.17 13.90 10.91
CA HIS A 265 2.59 13.66 12.22
C HIS A 265 3.67 13.74 13.31
N PRO A 266 3.38 14.26 14.51
CA PRO A 266 4.35 14.34 15.60
C PRO A 266 5.05 13.01 15.90
N GLN A 267 4.30 11.90 15.93
CA GLN A 267 4.87 10.56 16.18
C GLN A 267 5.76 10.07 15.04
N THR A 268 5.40 10.33 13.78
CA THR A 268 6.24 10.00 12.62
C THR A 268 7.56 10.79 12.65
N ASN A 269 7.47 12.08 12.97
CA ASN A 269 8.65 12.95 13.08
C ASN A 269 9.55 12.54 14.25
N ALA A 270 8.95 12.16 15.39
CA ALA A 270 9.68 11.71 16.57
C ALA A 270 10.36 10.35 16.35
N LEU A 271 9.70 9.43 15.64
CA LEU A 271 10.29 8.14 15.24
C LEU A 271 11.48 8.32 14.30
N SER A 272 11.38 9.25 13.34
CA SER A 272 12.46 9.63 12.42
C SER A 272 13.06 8.43 11.64
N GLY A 273 12.23 7.49 11.21
CA GLY A 273 12.68 6.31 10.47
C GLY A 273 11.55 5.38 10.05
N SER A 274 11.91 4.21 9.53
CA SER A 274 10.93 3.17 9.20
C SER A 274 10.26 2.62 10.45
N LEU A 275 9.02 2.18 10.28
CA LEU A 275 8.15 1.75 11.36
C LEU A 275 7.99 0.23 11.34
N SER A 276 8.05 -0.40 12.52
CA SER A 276 7.78 -1.82 12.73
C SER A 276 6.78 -2.02 13.87
N PHE A 277 6.04 -3.11 13.83
CA PHE A 277 5.13 -3.58 14.88
C PHE A 277 5.02 -5.11 14.78
N SER A 278 4.37 -5.74 15.74
CA SER A 278 4.12 -7.20 15.69
C SER A 278 2.70 -7.48 15.25
N VAL A 279 2.54 -8.60 14.55
CA VAL A 279 1.23 -9.17 14.23
C VAL A 279 1.11 -10.49 14.98
N THR A 280 0.01 -10.67 15.70
CA THR A 280 -0.26 -11.81 16.56
C THR A 280 -1.55 -12.49 16.11
N LEU A 281 -1.51 -13.81 15.93
CA LEU A 281 -2.69 -14.65 15.74
C LEU A 281 -3.04 -15.33 17.06
N VAL A 282 -4.33 -15.42 17.36
CA VAL A 282 -4.86 -16.11 18.53
C VAL A 282 -5.87 -17.16 18.07
N ASP A 283 -5.70 -18.42 18.50
CA ASP A 283 -6.68 -19.46 18.22
C ASP A 283 -7.82 -19.51 19.26
N VAL A 284 -8.86 -20.32 19.00
CA VAL A 284 -10.03 -20.46 19.88
C VAL A 284 -9.70 -21.02 21.28
N ASP A 285 -8.55 -21.68 21.43
CA ASP A 285 -8.05 -22.19 22.71
C ASP A 285 -7.20 -21.13 23.45
N GLY A 286 -6.97 -19.96 22.84
CA GLY A 286 -6.21 -18.85 23.40
C GLY A 286 -4.70 -18.98 23.23
N VAL A 287 -4.22 -19.85 22.33
CA VAL A 287 -2.80 -19.94 21.99
C VAL A 287 -2.44 -18.79 21.06
N GLU A 288 -1.35 -18.09 21.37
CA GLU A 288 -0.88 -16.93 20.63
C GLU A 288 0.42 -17.24 19.89
N SER A 289 0.59 -16.68 18.70
CA SER A 289 1.86 -16.65 17.98
C SER A 289 2.05 -15.29 17.31
N SER A 290 3.25 -14.71 17.44
CA SER A 290 3.54 -13.34 17.04
C SER A 290 4.73 -13.26 16.09
N ILE A 291 4.63 -12.41 15.08
CA ILE A 291 5.70 -12.09 14.13
C ILE A 291 5.97 -10.58 14.18
N ASP A 292 7.20 -10.18 14.50
CA ASP A 292 7.65 -8.80 14.31
C ASP A 292 7.83 -8.54 12.81
N LEU A 293 7.18 -7.48 12.31
CA LEU A 293 7.20 -7.14 10.89
C LEU A 293 8.62 -6.95 10.34
N GLY A 294 9.57 -6.51 11.17
CA GLY A 294 10.95 -6.22 10.82
C GLY A 294 11.72 -7.38 10.20
N VAL A 295 11.25 -8.63 10.36
CA VAL A 295 11.84 -9.79 9.67
C VAL A 295 11.39 -9.92 8.20
N TYR A 296 10.23 -9.34 7.86
CA TYR A 296 9.68 -9.24 6.51
C TYR A 296 10.01 -7.91 5.81
N GLY A 297 10.32 -6.86 6.59
CA GLY A 297 10.63 -5.51 6.14
C GLY A 297 10.06 -4.47 7.12
N ARG A 298 10.10 -3.18 6.79
CA ARG A 298 9.50 -2.13 7.61
C ARG A 298 8.69 -1.18 6.75
N ILE A 299 7.74 -0.48 7.37
CA ILE A 299 6.95 0.54 6.69
C ILE A 299 7.83 1.78 6.51
N ASN A 300 8.07 2.17 5.26
CA ASN A 300 8.93 3.30 4.91
C ASN A 300 8.44 4.60 5.55
N SER A 301 9.38 5.45 5.96
CA SER A 301 9.04 6.83 6.34
C SER A 301 8.70 7.65 5.09
N PRO A 302 7.76 8.60 5.15
CA PRO A 302 7.42 9.42 4.00
C PRO A 302 8.63 10.22 3.51
N TYR A 303 8.78 10.34 2.20
CA TYR A 303 9.90 11.08 1.60
C TYR A 303 10.05 12.48 2.21
N PRO A 304 11.22 12.89 2.75
CA PRO A 304 11.38 14.11 3.56
C PRO A 304 11.47 15.38 2.71
N ARG A 305 10.50 15.58 1.82
CA ARG A 305 10.35 16.75 0.96
C ARG A 305 9.60 17.86 1.67
N GLN A 306 10.00 19.10 1.38
CA GLN A 306 9.29 20.32 1.80
C GLN A 306 8.33 20.80 0.70
N GLY A 307 7.39 21.67 1.07
CA GLY A 307 6.38 22.23 0.16
C GLY A 307 4.96 21.85 0.57
N TYR A 308 3.97 22.58 0.06
CA TYR A 308 2.53 22.39 0.31
C TYR A 308 2.19 22.18 1.79
N GLY A 309 2.84 22.93 2.68
CA GLY A 309 2.66 22.86 4.13
C GLY A 309 3.94 23.11 4.92
N GLN A 310 3.83 23.10 6.25
CA GLN A 310 4.97 23.21 7.18
C GLN A 310 5.60 21.83 7.44
N GLY A 311 6.92 21.78 7.59
CA GLY A 311 7.67 20.55 7.90
C GLY A 311 8.22 19.79 6.69
N GLN A 312 8.68 18.55 6.95
CA GLN A 312 9.22 17.62 5.96
C GLN A 312 8.38 16.35 5.94
N GLY A 313 8.08 15.85 4.75
CA GLY A 313 7.23 14.68 4.52
C GLY A 313 6.36 14.90 3.29
N TRP A 314 6.07 13.83 2.55
CA TRP A 314 5.27 13.88 1.33
C TRP A 314 4.03 12.99 1.43
N ALA A 315 3.44 12.56 0.31
CA ALA A 315 2.30 11.66 0.30
C ALA A 315 2.55 10.38 1.11
N ASN A 316 1.49 9.90 1.77
CA ASN A 316 1.53 8.65 2.53
C ASN A 316 1.65 7.47 1.55
N GLU A 317 2.75 6.72 1.64
CA GLU A 317 3.08 5.63 0.72
C GLU A 317 2.73 4.27 1.35
N PHE A 318 1.72 3.59 0.80
CA PHE A 318 1.37 2.25 1.26
C PHE A 318 2.43 1.24 0.85
N ASN A 319 2.72 0.35 1.79
CA ASN A 319 3.52 -0.84 1.61
C ASN A 319 2.60 -2.04 1.83
N THR A 320 2.61 -3.00 0.91
CA THR A 320 1.96 -4.28 1.14
C THR A 320 2.85 -5.15 2.02
N VAL A 321 2.25 -5.60 3.12
CA VAL A 321 2.79 -6.62 4.00
C VAL A 321 2.11 -7.93 3.68
N ARG A 322 2.88 -9.00 3.51
CA ARG A 322 2.39 -10.38 3.44
C ARG A 322 3.18 -11.24 4.41
N LEU A 323 2.49 -11.78 5.41
CA LEU A 323 3.03 -12.72 6.39
C LEU A 323 2.55 -14.10 6.00
N ARG A 324 3.48 -15.04 5.82
CA ARG A 324 3.12 -16.43 5.52
C ARG A 324 2.47 -17.04 6.75
N LEU A 325 1.29 -17.65 6.58
CA LEU A 325 0.52 -18.17 7.71
C LEU A 325 1.24 -19.30 8.44
N THR A 326 1.95 -20.17 7.71
CA THR A 326 2.73 -21.26 8.30
C THR A 326 3.88 -20.78 9.19
N ASP A 327 4.33 -19.53 9.06
CA ASP A 327 5.39 -19.01 9.92
C ASP A 327 4.91 -18.81 11.36
N PHE A 328 3.59 -18.67 11.58
CA PHE A 328 3.02 -18.64 12.92
C PHE A 328 3.02 -20.01 13.63
N GLU A 329 3.20 -21.10 12.89
CA GLU A 329 3.34 -22.47 13.44
C GLU A 329 4.80 -22.83 13.76
N ALA A 330 5.74 -21.92 13.47
CA ALA A 330 7.16 -22.14 13.70
C ALA A 330 7.49 -22.31 15.19
N ASP A 331 8.65 -22.93 15.46
CA ASP A 331 9.23 -23.12 16.79
C ASP A 331 8.31 -23.81 17.82
N GLY A 332 7.32 -24.55 17.35
CA GLY A 332 6.39 -25.29 18.21
C GLY A 332 5.42 -24.38 18.95
N SER A 333 5.00 -23.26 18.34
CA SER A 333 4.05 -22.31 18.92
C SER A 333 2.78 -22.96 19.47
N GLY A 334 2.35 -24.08 18.86
CA GLY A 334 1.13 -24.78 19.22
C GLY A 334 -0.15 -24.13 18.69
N LEU A 335 -0.01 -23.04 17.92
CA LEU A 335 -1.13 -22.33 17.29
C LEU A 335 -1.86 -23.26 16.33
N ASN A 336 -3.18 -23.31 16.42
CA ASN A 336 -4.01 -24.05 15.48
C ASN A 336 -4.60 -23.15 14.38
N LEU A 337 -3.97 -23.13 13.20
CA LEU A 337 -4.45 -22.35 12.05
C LEU A 337 -5.87 -22.73 11.58
N LYS A 338 -6.44 -23.86 11.99
CA LYS A 338 -7.82 -24.23 11.59
C LYS A 338 -8.91 -23.50 12.37
N GLN A 339 -8.54 -22.84 13.47
CA GLN A 339 -9.47 -22.27 14.42
C GLN A 339 -8.93 -20.95 14.97
N ILE A 340 -8.60 -20.01 14.08
CA ILE A 340 -8.16 -18.67 14.48
C ILE A 340 -9.36 -17.87 14.96
N ALA A 341 -9.26 -17.33 16.18
CA ALA A 341 -10.29 -16.50 16.81
C ALA A 341 -10.02 -15.01 16.65
N ALA A 342 -8.76 -14.58 16.60
CA ALA A 342 -8.43 -13.17 16.47
C ALA A 342 -7.11 -12.92 15.71
N LEU A 343 -7.07 -11.76 15.06
CA LEU A 343 -5.88 -11.14 14.48
C LEU A 343 -5.60 -9.85 15.23
N ARG A 344 -4.40 -9.72 15.80
CA ARG A 344 -4.01 -8.56 16.60
C ARG A 344 -2.75 -7.89 16.06
N PHE A 345 -2.82 -6.58 15.86
CA PHE A 345 -1.67 -5.72 15.64
C PHE A 345 -1.21 -5.18 17.00
N GLU A 346 0.04 -5.45 17.38
CA GLU A 346 0.62 -5.04 18.65
C GLU A 346 1.73 -3.99 18.47
N PHE A 347 1.64 -2.91 19.22
CA PHE A 347 2.49 -1.73 19.10
C PHE A 347 3.25 -1.44 20.40
N GLY A 348 4.36 -0.72 20.30
CA GLY A 348 5.21 -0.32 21.42
C GLY A 348 6.60 -0.99 21.37
N GLU A 349 7.49 -0.60 22.29
CA GLU A 349 8.92 -0.97 22.26
C GLU A 349 9.15 -2.50 22.28
N ALA A 350 8.26 -3.25 22.94
CA ALA A 350 8.33 -4.71 22.99
C ALA A 350 7.93 -5.40 21.68
N HIS A 351 7.26 -4.68 20.77
CA HIS A 351 6.69 -5.21 19.54
C HIS A 351 7.23 -4.51 18.29
N GLY A 352 8.27 -3.68 18.41
CA GLY A 352 8.83 -2.89 17.31
C GLY A 352 9.03 -1.43 17.70
N SER A 353 8.41 -0.52 16.96
CA SER A 353 8.52 0.92 17.19
C SER A 353 7.75 1.36 18.45
N ALA A 354 8.44 2.06 19.35
CA ALA A 354 7.87 2.56 20.62
C ALA A 354 6.72 3.59 20.44
N MET A 355 6.67 4.24 19.28
CA MET A 355 5.67 5.22 18.87
C MET A 355 5.51 5.20 17.35
N GLY A 356 4.40 5.75 16.85
CA GLY A 356 4.16 5.87 15.42
C GLY A 356 2.79 6.43 15.08
N ARG A 357 2.58 6.74 13.79
CA ARG A 357 1.28 7.03 13.15
C ARG A 357 1.16 6.12 11.94
N LEU A 358 0.15 5.28 11.93
CA LEU A 358 -0.07 4.29 10.87
C LEU A 358 -1.38 4.59 10.14
N GLY A 359 -1.35 4.43 8.82
CA GLY A 359 -2.54 4.16 8.02
C GLY A 359 -2.56 2.67 7.67
N LEU A 360 -3.72 2.04 7.77
CA LEU A 360 -3.98 0.62 7.55
C LEU A 360 -5.14 0.47 6.57
N ASP A 361 -5.01 -0.47 5.63
CA ASP A 361 -6.05 -0.81 4.66
C ASP A 361 -5.92 -2.29 4.22
N ASP A 362 -6.99 -2.85 3.66
CA ASP A 362 -7.10 -4.21 3.11
C ASP A 362 -6.51 -5.31 4.01
N VAL A 363 -7.06 -5.54 5.21
CA VAL A 363 -6.71 -6.70 6.04
C VAL A 363 -7.37 -7.95 5.46
N LEU A 364 -6.57 -8.74 4.73
CA LEU A 364 -7.02 -9.85 3.88
C LEU A 364 -6.26 -11.15 4.17
N LEU A 365 -6.93 -12.26 3.94
CA LEU A 365 -6.33 -13.58 3.70
C LEU A 365 -6.23 -13.80 2.20
N THR A 366 -5.07 -14.27 1.74
CA THR A 366 -4.78 -14.46 0.31
C THR A 366 -4.10 -15.80 0.07
N VAL A 367 -4.31 -16.35 -1.12
CA VAL A 367 -3.57 -17.51 -1.63
C VAL A 367 -2.36 -17.05 -2.47
N ASP A 368 -1.43 -17.96 -2.74
CA ASP A 368 -0.44 -17.76 -3.79
C ASP A 368 -1.16 -17.49 -5.11
N MET A 369 -0.65 -16.50 -5.83
CA MET A 369 -1.28 -16.03 -7.05
C MET A 369 -0.94 -16.96 -8.21
N GLU A 370 -1.88 -17.83 -8.60
CA GLU A 370 -1.77 -18.66 -9.82
C GLU A 370 -1.71 -17.82 -11.13
#